data_AF-A0A9N9WG49-F1
#
_entry.id   AF-A0A9N9WG49-F1
#
_cell.length_a   1.000
_cell.length_b   1.000
_cell.length_c   1.000
_cell.angle_alpha   90.00
_cell.angle_beta   90.00
_cell.angle_gamma   90.00
#
_symmetry.space_group_name_H-M   'P 1'
#
loop_
_entity.id
_entity.type
_entity.pdbx_description
1 polymer ?
#
loop_
_entity_poly.entity_id
_entity_poly.type
_entity_poly.pdbx_seq_one_letter_code
_entity_poly.pdbx_strand_id
1 'polypeptide(L)'
;MSSAYIINNMISVCSQDFTDYGCVGVVVLTHGTYNGLLRAKDDLYSELLILDYLKGDKQSTLITKPKLVIIQACRGGDDIKAVNVSAATQAKTRKDFDEEIEPYTLPAEADMLILHSSYIGKPSHRHELDGSWFIQSLCKKINELWATEDLESIMTAVKRDVAIEHHDEEYNKRTGQLEINKQMPVTTSTLIRKLYLKSSRDKPSVPLPQPRVESTNFPDNSVLDNSVPSTPF
;
A
#
# COMPACT_ATOMS: atom_id res chain seq x y z
N MET A 1 -4.80 12.64 -20.18
CA MET A 1 -3.40 12.99 -20.53
C MET A 1 -2.92 12.04 -21.63
N SER A 2 -2.01 12.44 -22.51
CA SER A 2 -1.44 11.51 -23.51
C SER A 2 -0.52 10.47 -22.87
N SER A 3 -0.34 9.33 -23.51
CA SER A 3 0.55 8.26 -23.05
C SER A 3 2.00 8.75 -22.96
N ALA A 4 2.47 9.50 -23.96
CA ALA A 4 3.79 10.13 -23.94
C ALA A 4 3.98 11.07 -22.74
N TYR A 5 2.95 11.84 -22.38
CA TYR A 5 3.01 12.71 -21.21
C TYR A 5 3.10 11.90 -19.90
N ILE A 6 2.36 10.79 -19.78
CA ILE A 6 2.43 9.90 -18.62
C ILE A 6 3.83 9.32 -18.49
N ILE A 7 4.40 8.79 -19.58
CA ILE A 7 5.75 8.21 -19.60
C ILE A 7 6.79 9.27 -19.21
N ASN A 8 6.72 10.47 -19.76
CA ASN A 8 7.67 11.54 -19.43
C ASN A 8 7.60 11.95 -17.95
N ASN A 9 6.41 11.94 -17.33
CA ASN A 9 6.31 12.17 -15.90
C ASN A 9 6.93 11.03 -15.09
N MET A 10 6.74 9.77 -15.49
CA MET A 10 7.37 8.64 -14.82
C MET A 10 8.90 8.63 -14.99
N ILE A 11 9.41 9.05 -16.16
CA ILE A 11 10.85 9.26 -16.36
C ILE A 11 11.36 10.38 -15.44
N SER A 12 10.60 11.47 -15.30
CA SER A 12 10.95 12.56 -14.38
C SER A 12 11.06 12.07 -12.93
N VAL A 13 10.18 11.16 -12.50
CA VAL A 13 10.27 10.53 -11.17
C VAL A 13 11.62 9.83 -10.97
N CYS A 14 12.17 9.14 -11.97
CA CYS A 14 13.50 8.53 -11.86
C CYS A 14 14.66 9.53 -11.74
N SER A 15 14.45 10.77 -12.17
CA SER A 15 15.46 11.84 -12.07
C SER A 15 15.34 12.70 -10.80
N GLN A 16 14.26 12.53 -10.03
CA GLN A 16 14.05 13.27 -8.79
C GLN A 16 14.80 12.63 -7.62
N ASP A 17 15.21 13.48 -6.68
CA ASP A 17 15.80 13.06 -5.41
C ASP A 17 14.71 13.00 -4.32
N PHE A 18 14.42 11.80 -3.84
CA PHE A 18 13.45 11.58 -2.78
C PHE A 18 14.07 11.52 -1.38
N THR A 19 15.36 11.80 -1.19
CA THR A 19 16.09 11.62 0.08
C THR A 19 15.36 12.20 1.29
N ASP A 20 14.80 13.41 1.18
CA ASP A 20 14.08 14.10 2.27
C ASP A 20 12.57 13.78 2.35
N TYR A 21 12.08 12.90 1.49
CA TYR A 21 10.66 12.49 1.46
C TYR A 21 10.44 11.21 2.26
N GLY A 22 9.31 11.13 2.96
CA GLY A 22 8.92 9.95 3.76
C GLY A 22 8.27 8.82 2.94
N CYS A 23 7.64 9.14 1.81
CA CYS A 23 7.04 8.19 0.87
C CYS A 23 6.78 8.87 -0.49
N VAL A 24 6.39 8.08 -1.49
CA VAL A 24 5.84 8.59 -2.76
C VAL A 24 4.42 8.06 -2.96
N GLY A 25 3.55 8.90 -3.52
CA GLY A 25 2.19 8.53 -3.88
C GLY A 25 1.89 8.83 -5.35
N VAL A 26 1.41 7.83 -6.09
CA VAL A 26 0.93 7.96 -7.45
C VAL A 26 -0.56 7.62 -7.48
N VAL A 27 -1.38 8.54 -7.99
CA VAL A 27 -2.83 8.34 -8.10
C VAL A 27 -3.23 8.38 -9.57
N VAL A 28 -3.83 7.29 -10.04
CA VAL A 28 -4.32 7.14 -11.42
C VAL A 28 -5.84 7.03 -11.40
N LEU A 29 -6.51 8.03 -11.95
CA LEU A 29 -7.96 8.07 -12.12
C LEU A 29 -8.26 8.04 -13.61
N THR A 30 -8.71 6.90 -14.14
CA THR A 30 -8.96 6.75 -15.58
C THR A 30 -9.98 5.65 -15.87
N HIS A 31 -10.38 5.52 -17.13
CA HIS A 31 -11.08 4.33 -17.60
C HIS A 31 -10.08 3.18 -17.73
N GLY A 32 -10.52 1.99 -17.36
CA GLY A 32 -9.80 0.77 -17.67
C GLY A 32 -10.49 0.00 -18.78
N THR A 33 -9.86 -1.07 -19.21
CA THR A 33 -10.35 -2.00 -20.23
C THR A 33 -10.58 -3.36 -19.61
N TYR A 34 -11.22 -4.25 -20.37
CA TYR A 34 -11.61 -5.57 -19.88
C TYR A 34 -10.43 -6.48 -19.53
N ASN A 35 -9.25 -6.23 -20.10
CA ASN A 35 -8.00 -6.95 -19.79
C ASN A 35 -7.14 -6.25 -18.72
N GLY A 36 -7.67 -5.22 -18.05
CA GLY A 36 -6.98 -4.51 -16.98
C GLY A 36 -5.99 -3.44 -17.44
N LEU A 37 -5.94 -3.08 -18.73
CA LEU A 37 -5.15 -1.94 -19.20
C LEU A 37 -5.83 -0.62 -18.85
N LEU A 38 -5.00 0.37 -18.53
CA LEU A 38 -5.37 1.75 -18.22
C LEU A 38 -5.45 2.58 -19.50
N ARG A 39 -6.36 3.54 -19.54
CA ARG A 39 -6.57 4.42 -20.70
C ARG A 39 -5.83 5.75 -20.54
N ALA A 40 -4.99 6.09 -21.51
CA ALA A 40 -4.55 7.45 -21.77
C ALA A 40 -5.49 8.11 -22.80
N LYS A 41 -5.27 9.38 -23.12
CA LYS A 41 -6.09 10.12 -24.09
C LYS A 41 -6.02 9.48 -25.50
N ASP A 42 -4.85 8.97 -25.84
CA ASP A 42 -4.44 8.53 -27.18
C ASP A 42 -4.07 7.04 -27.26
N ASP A 43 -3.82 6.37 -26.12
CA ASP A 43 -3.40 4.97 -26.11
C ASP A 43 -3.82 4.22 -24.82
N LEU A 44 -3.60 2.91 -24.78
CA LEU A 44 -3.72 2.05 -23.61
C LEU A 44 -2.34 1.73 -23.04
N TYR A 45 -2.24 1.56 -21.72
CA TYR A 45 -0.97 1.18 -21.08
C TYR A 45 -1.20 0.29 -19.85
N SER A 46 -0.18 -0.48 -19.49
CA SER A 46 -0.21 -1.34 -18.31
C SER A 46 0.16 -0.55 -17.05
N GLU A 47 -0.48 -0.85 -15.92
CA GLU A 47 -0.07 -0.32 -14.61
C GLU A 47 1.36 -0.71 -14.24
N LEU A 48 1.87 -1.83 -14.78
CA LEU A 48 3.26 -2.26 -14.60
C LEU A 48 4.25 -1.18 -15.07
N LEU A 49 3.90 -0.38 -16.07
CA LEU A 49 4.73 0.75 -16.50
C LEU A 49 5.01 1.69 -15.34
N ILE A 50 3.98 2.04 -14.56
CA ILE A 50 4.11 2.93 -13.41
C ILE A 50 4.91 2.25 -12.29
N LEU A 51 4.57 1.00 -11.96
CA LEU A 51 5.24 0.25 -10.89
C LEU A 51 6.73 0.09 -11.14
N ASP A 52 7.10 -0.20 -12.39
CA ASP A 52 8.49 -0.40 -12.79
C ASP A 52 9.35 0.83 -12.56
N TYR A 53 8.83 2.05 -12.77
CA TYR A 53 9.57 3.29 -12.52
C TYR A 53 9.71 3.62 -11.02
N LEU A 54 8.97 2.95 -10.14
CA LEU A 54 9.05 3.13 -8.70
C LEU A 54 9.96 2.10 -8.01
N LYS A 55 10.43 1.07 -8.73
CA LYS A 55 11.29 0.03 -8.15
C LYS A 55 12.64 0.59 -7.71
N GLY A 56 13.23 -0.02 -6.69
CA GLY A 56 14.48 0.45 -6.08
C GLY A 56 15.70 0.45 -7.02
N ASP A 57 15.70 -0.41 -8.04
CA ASP A 57 16.74 -0.46 -9.07
C ASP A 57 16.66 0.73 -10.05
N LYS A 58 15.47 1.32 -10.25
CA LYS A 58 15.27 2.51 -11.09
C LYS A 58 15.24 3.82 -10.31
N GLN A 59 14.95 3.77 -9.01
CA GLN A 59 14.95 4.93 -8.13
C GLN A 59 15.52 4.58 -6.75
N SER A 60 16.84 4.72 -6.62
CA SER A 60 17.59 4.33 -5.43
C SER A 60 17.19 5.13 -4.18
N THR A 61 16.77 6.40 -4.35
CA THR A 61 16.36 7.26 -3.23
C THR A 61 15.00 6.87 -2.62
N LEU A 62 14.29 5.91 -3.23
CA LEU A 62 13.04 5.29 -2.73
C LEU A 62 13.24 3.91 -2.09
N ILE A 63 14.47 3.39 -2.03
CA ILE A 63 14.76 2.15 -1.28
C ILE A 63 14.40 2.38 0.18
N THR A 64 13.74 1.41 0.83
CA THR A 64 13.17 1.48 2.19
C THR A 64 12.02 2.47 2.38
N LYS A 65 11.59 3.18 1.32
CA LYS A 65 10.49 4.14 1.41
C LYS A 65 9.20 3.56 0.84
N PRO A 66 8.06 3.76 1.53
CA PRO A 66 6.77 3.33 1.02
C PRO A 66 6.43 4.00 -0.32
N LYS A 67 5.91 3.18 -1.24
CA LYS A 67 5.49 3.55 -2.59
C LYS A 67 4.01 3.23 -2.72
N LEU A 68 3.18 4.26 -2.67
CA LEU A 68 1.73 4.14 -2.72
C LEU A 68 1.25 4.32 -4.16
N VAL A 69 0.50 3.37 -4.67
CA VAL A 69 -0.10 3.46 -6.02
C VAL A 69 -1.59 3.22 -5.91
N ILE A 70 -2.39 4.26 -6.15
CA ILE A 70 -3.85 4.22 -6.07
C ILE A 70 -4.40 4.24 -7.49
N ILE A 71 -5.15 3.20 -7.87
CA ILE A 71 -5.69 3.02 -9.22
C ILE A 71 -7.22 2.93 -9.14
N GLN A 72 -7.87 4.00 -9.57
CA GLN A 72 -9.29 4.02 -9.89
C GLN A 72 -9.45 3.80 -11.39
N ALA A 73 -9.73 2.56 -11.77
CA ALA A 73 -10.08 2.17 -13.13
C ALA A 73 -10.87 0.86 -13.11
N CYS A 74 -11.77 0.66 -14.08
CA CYS A 74 -12.43 -0.63 -14.28
C CYS A 74 -11.36 -1.70 -14.58
N ARG A 75 -11.55 -2.93 -14.07
CA ARG A 75 -10.64 -4.05 -14.35
C ARG A 75 -11.30 -5.17 -15.13
N GLY A 76 -12.42 -4.90 -15.80
CA GLY A 76 -13.28 -5.90 -16.45
C GLY A 76 -14.72 -5.43 -16.63
N GLY A 77 -15.58 -6.32 -17.11
CA GLY A 77 -16.99 -6.03 -17.44
C GLY A 77 -18.02 -6.97 -16.81
N ASP A 78 -17.66 -7.76 -15.81
CA ASP A 78 -18.63 -8.61 -15.11
C ASP A 78 -19.09 -7.92 -13.82
N ASP A 79 -20.39 -7.93 -13.50
CA ASP A 79 -20.88 -7.34 -12.25
C ASP A 79 -20.57 -8.22 -11.03
N ILE A 80 -20.41 -7.61 -9.84
CA ILE A 80 -20.33 -8.37 -8.59
C ILE A 80 -21.76 -8.67 -8.14
N LYS A 81 -22.20 -9.92 -8.32
CA LYS A 81 -23.43 -10.40 -7.69
C LYS A 81 -23.27 -10.44 -6.18
N ALA A 82 -24.17 -9.77 -5.46
CA ALA A 82 -24.21 -9.78 -4.00
C ALA A 82 -24.39 -11.21 -3.47
N VAL A 83 -23.61 -11.59 -2.44
CA VAL A 83 -23.73 -12.87 -1.73
C VAL A 83 -23.98 -12.57 -0.25
N ASN A 84 -24.99 -13.22 0.34
CA ASN A 84 -25.28 -13.11 1.77
C ASN A 84 -24.20 -13.80 2.60
N VAL A 85 -23.63 -13.09 3.59
CA VAL A 85 -22.63 -13.65 4.52
C VAL A 85 -23.16 -13.54 5.95
N SER A 86 -23.33 -14.68 6.62
CA SER A 86 -23.57 -14.76 8.07
C SER A 86 -22.23 -14.74 8.84
N ALA A 87 -22.26 -14.10 10.01
CA ALA A 87 -21.07 -13.67 10.74
C ALA A 87 -20.24 -14.82 11.35
N ALA A 88 -18.91 -14.68 11.34
CA ALA A 88 -17.99 -15.50 12.14
C ALA A 88 -17.01 -14.63 12.93
N THR A 89 -16.70 -15.14 14.13
CA THR A 89 -16.13 -14.47 15.31
C THR A 89 -14.64 -14.14 15.21
N GLN A 90 -14.22 -13.09 15.92
CA GLN A 90 -12.87 -12.53 16.01
C GLN A 90 -11.81 -13.51 16.52
N ALA A 91 -10.60 -13.45 15.94
CA ALA A 91 -9.38 -14.00 16.53
C ALA A 91 -8.46 -12.87 17.00
N LYS A 92 -7.86 -13.03 18.19
CA LYS A 92 -6.88 -12.12 18.80
C LYS A 92 -5.47 -12.52 18.37
N THR A 93 -4.63 -11.55 18.03
CA THR A 93 -3.19 -11.76 17.80
C THR A 93 -2.38 -10.81 18.69
N ARG A 94 -1.38 -11.36 19.39
CA ARG A 94 -0.41 -10.62 20.22
C ARG A 94 0.73 -10.08 19.35
N LYS A 95 1.34 -8.97 19.76
CA LYS A 95 2.56 -8.36 19.17
C LYS A 95 3.76 -8.71 20.03
N ASP A 96 4.90 -9.01 19.40
CA ASP A 96 6.23 -9.01 20.03
C ASP A 96 7.19 -8.07 19.28
N PHE A 97 8.29 -7.76 19.97
CA PHE A 97 9.11 -6.54 20.00
C PHE A 97 10.28 -6.45 18.98
N ASP A 98 10.92 -5.27 19.00
CA ASP A 98 12.06 -4.77 18.22
C ASP A 98 13.35 -5.63 18.26
N GLU A 99 14.09 -5.64 17.14
CA GLU A 99 15.52 -6.03 17.05
C GLU A 99 16.33 -5.04 16.19
N GLU A 100 17.61 -4.88 16.55
CA GLU A 100 18.62 -4.08 15.84
C GLU A 100 18.76 -4.54 14.38
N ILE A 101 18.73 -3.58 13.46
CA ILE A 101 18.73 -3.84 12.01
C ILE A 101 20.15 -4.13 11.55
N GLU A 102 20.50 -5.42 11.45
CA GLU A 102 21.60 -5.88 10.59
C GLU A 102 21.36 -5.44 9.13
N PRO A 103 22.40 -5.11 8.35
CA PRO A 103 22.23 -4.75 6.95
C PRO A 103 21.60 -5.92 6.16
N TYR A 104 20.40 -5.69 5.63
CA TYR A 104 19.61 -6.67 4.89
C TYR A 104 19.39 -6.20 3.45
N THR A 105 19.29 -7.14 2.52
CA THR A 105 18.96 -6.85 1.11
C THR A 105 17.46 -6.98 0.89
N LEU A 106 16.89 -6.05 0.11
CA LEU A 106 15.48 -6.09 -0.27
C LEU A 106 15.29 -6.37 -1.76
N PRO A 107 14.21 -7.09 -2.14
CA PRO A 107 13.74 -7.11 -3.52
C PRO A 107 13.42 -5.69 -4.03
N ALA A 108 13.52 -5.47 -5.34
CA ALA A 108 13.26 -4.16 -5.96
C ALA A 108 11.79 -3.71 -5.80
N GLU A 109 10.88 -4.67 -5.63
CA GLU A 109 9.45 -4.51 -5.41
C GLU A 109 9.06 -4.26 -3.94
N ALA A 110 10.02 -4.24 -3.00
CA ALA A 110 9.73 -4.02 -1.59
C ALA A 110 9.13 -2.63 -1.31
N ASP A 111 8.37 -2.52 -0.24
CA ASP A 111 7.74 -1.29 0.23
C ASP A 111 6.72 -0.69 -0.75
N MET A 112 6.00 -1.51 -1.53
CA MET A 112 4.88 -1.05 -2.37
C MET A 112 3.53 -1.36 -1.73
N LEU A 113 2.59 -0.42 -1.84
CA LEU A 113 1.18 -0.62 -1.52
C LEU A 113 0.34 -0.18 -2.72
N ILE A 114 -0.28 -1.15 -3.38
CA ILE A 114 -1.10 -0.93 -4.57
C ILE A 114 -2.57 -1.11 -4.20
N LEU A 115 -3.36 -0.08 -4.49
CA LEU A 115 -4.76 0.03 -4.11
C LEU A 115 -5.61 0.15 -5.36
N HIS A 116 -6.35 -0.92 -5.68
CA HIS A 116 -7.29 -0.94 -6.79
C HIS A 116 -8.70 -0.68 -6.30
N SER A 117 -9.45 0.14 -7.03
CA SER A 117 -10.83 0.44 -6.66
C SER A 117 -11.80 -0.73 -6.84
N SER A 118 -11.46 -1.70 -7.69
CA SER A 118 -12.29 -2.88 -7.96
C SER A 118 -11.46 -4.16 -8.07
N TYR A 119 -12.13 -5.28 -7.83
CA TYR A 119 -11.59 -6.61 -8.07
C TYR A 119 -11.37 -6.85 -9.56
N ILE A 120 -10.41 -7.73 -9.90
CA ILE A 120 -10.13 -8.08 -11.30
C ILE A 120 -11.39 -8.61 -11.99
N GLY A 121 -11.63 -8.21 -13.24
CA GLY A 121 -12.83 -8.56 -13.98
C GLY A 121 -14.04 -7.66 -13.71
N LYS A 122 -13.97 -6.68 -12.80
CA LYS A 122 -15.13 -5.92 -12.32
C LYS A 122 -15.12 -4.43 -12.70
N PRO A 123 -16.30 -3.79 -12.83
CA PRO A 123 -16.40 -2.35 -13.00
C PRO A 123 -16.03 -1.60 -11.71
N SER A 124 -15.72 -0.32 -11.86
CA SER A 124 -15.55 0.61 -10.74
C SER A 124 -16.60 1.71 -10.88
N HIS A 125 -17.37 1.95 -9.81
CA HIS A 125 -18.51 2.87 -9.88
C HIS A 125 -18.11 4.30 -9.53
N ARG A 126 -18.74 5.23 -10.24
CA ARG A 126 -18.63 6.67 -10.02
C ARG A 126 -20.01 7.29 -10.11
N HIS A 127 -20.43 7.91 -9.01
CA HIS A 127 -21.61 8.77 -9.01
C HIS A 127 -21.30 10.05 -9.79
N GLU A 128 -22.25 10.49 -10.62
CA GLU A 128 -22.06 11.63 -11.53
C GLU A 128 -21.76 12.94 -10.77
N LEU A 129 -22.40 13.13 -9.62
CA LEU A 129 -22.29 14.35 -8.82
C LEU A 129 -21.22 14.23 -7.73
N ASP A 130 -21.22 13.11 -7.01
CA ASP A 130 -20.38 13.01 -5.80
C ASP A 130 -18.98 12.48 -6.11
N GLY A 131 -18.79 11.74 -7.21
CA GLY A 131 -17.53 11.10 -7.56
C GLY A 131 -17.49 9.59 -7.29
N SER A 132 -16.28 9.01 -7.26
CA SER A 132 -16.08 7.55 -7.18
C SER A 132 -16.26 7.04 -5.76
N TRP A 133 -17.07 5.99 -5.55
CA TRP A 133 -17.30 5.40 -4.23
C TRP A 133 -15.99 5.12 -3.50
N PHE A 134 -15.05 4.47 -4.20
CA PHE A 134 -13.73 4.15 -3.65
C PHE A 134 -12.93 5.39 -3.21
N ILE A 135 -12.85 6.43 -4.05
CA ILE A 135 -12.05 7.62 -3.75
C ILE A 135 -12.67 8.43 -2.61
N GLN A 136 -14.01 8.54 -2.58
CA GLN A 136 -14.70 9.18 -1.47
C GLN A 136 -14.46 8.45 -0.15
N SER A 137 -14.69 7.13 -0.13
CA SER A 137 -14.46 6.30 1.04
C SER A 137 -13.00 6.37 1.49
N LEU A 138 -12.05 6.37 0.54
CA LEU A 138 -10.63 6.53 0.82
C LEU A 138 -10.33 7.85 1.53
N CYS A 139 -10.74 8.98 0.95
CA CYS A 139 -10.52 10.30 1.55
C CYS A 139 -11.19 10.42 2.92
N LYS A 140 -12.44 9.95 3.05
CA LYS A 140 -13.20 9.94 4.30
C LYS A 140 -12.47 9.15 5.39
N LYS A 141 -12.09 7.91 5.11
CA LYS A 141 -11.44 7.03 6.10
C LYS A 141 -10.03 7.46 6.45
N ILE A 142 -9.27 8.01 5.51
CA ILE A 142 -7.99 8.64 5.83
C ILE A 142 -8.21 9.80 6.81
N ASN A 143 -9.12 10.73 6.52
CA ASN A 143 -9.38 11.86 7.41
C ASN A 143 -9.86 11.45 8.82
N GLU A 144 -10.64 10.37 8.91
CA GLU A 144 -11.13 9.83 10.19
C GLU A 144 -10.04 9.12 11.01
N LEU A 145 -9.10 8.41 10.35
CA LEU A 145 -8.26 7.39 10.99
C LEU A 145 -6.74 7.61 10.89
N TRP A 146 -6.27 8.60 10.11
CA TRP A 146 -4.84 8.81 9.83
C TRP A 146 -3.97 8.97 11.10
N ALA A 147 -4.56 9.51 12.18
CA ALA A 147 -3.84 9.79 13.41
C ALA A 147 -3.59 8.53 14.26
N THR A 148 -4.42 7.50 14.13
CA THR A 148 -4.43 6.34 15.04
C THR A 148 -4.11 5.02 14.34
N GLU A 149 -4.44 4.88 13.06
CA GLU A 149 -4.35 3.63 12.31
C GLU A 149 -3.25 3.66 11.25
N ASP A 150 -2.67 2.49 10.96
CA ASP A 150 -1.81 2.33 9.79
C ASP A 150 -2.63 2.25 8.50
N LEU A 151 -2.00 2.56 7.36
CA LEU A 151 -2.70 2.68 6.08
C LEU A 151 -3.38 1.38 5.64
N GLU A 152 -2.84 0.20 5.95
CA GLU A 152 -3.50 -1.08 5.62
C GLU A 152 -4.77 -1.30 6.45
N SER A 153 -4.75 -0.88 7.71
CA SER A 153 -5.92 -0.88 8.59
C SER A 153 -6.98 0.11 8.11
N ILE A 154 -6.57 1.32 7.70
CA ILE A 154 -7.46 2.31 7.05
C ILE A 154 -8.07 1.71 5.78
N MET A 155 -7.28 1.03 4.95
CA MET A 155 -7.78 0.38 3.73
C MET A 155 -8.79 -0.72 4.00
N THR A 156 -8.68 -1.42 5.14
CA THR A 156 -9.70 -2.38 5.56
C THR A 156 -11.03 -1.68 5.87
N ALA A 157 -10.99 -0.51 6.53
CA ALA A 157 -12.18 0.31 6.75
C ALA A 157 -12.78 0.85 5.44
N VAL A 158 -11.93 1.25 4.48
CA VAL A 158 -12.36 1.68 3.14
C VAL A 158 -13.08 0.56 2.41
N LYS A 159 -12.50 -0.66 2.36
CA LYS A 159 -13.13 -1.82 1.72
C LYS A 159 -14.50 -2.12 2.32
N ARG A 160 -14.61 -2.05 3.65
CA ARG A 160 -15.87 -2.27 4.35
C ARG A 160 -16.92 -1.21 3.98
N ASP A 161 -16.54 0.07 3.99
CA ASP A 161 -17.42 1.18 3.61
C ASP A 161 -17.92 1.00 2.16
N VAL A 162 -17.03 0.78 1.20
CA VAL A 162 -17.38 0.56 -0.22
C VAL A 162 -18.28 -0.67 -0.41
N ALA A 163 -17.99 -1.79 0.24
CA ALA A 163 -18.76 -3.02 0.04
C ALA A 163 -20.17 -2.99 0.66
N ILE A 164 -20.30 -2.34 1.83
CA ILE A 164 -21.54 -2.35 2.60
C ILE A 164 -22.43 -1.16 2.22
N GLU A 165 -21.89 0.05 2.30
CA GLU A 165 -22.67 1.29 2.23
C GLU A 165 -23.02 1.68 0.79
N HIS A 166 -22.22 1.27 -0.18
CA HIS A 166 -22.43 1.61 -1.57
C HIS A 166 -23.07 0.46 -2.35
N HIS A 167 -24.03 0.79 -3.20
CA HIS A 167 -24.65 -0.09 -4.16
C HIS A 167 -25.30 0.75 -5.26
N ASP A 168 -25.54 0.11 -6.40
CA ASP A 168 -26.29 0.68 -7.51
C ASP A 168 -27.37 -0.33 -7.90
N GLU A 169 -28.56 0.14 -8.19
CA GLU A 169 -29.69 -0.72 -8.55
C GLU A 169 -30.01 -0.53 -10.02
N GLU A 170 -29.76 -1.58 -10.81
CA GLU A 170 -29.98 -1.54 -12.26
C GLU A 170 -31.09 -2.50 -12.66
N TYR A 171 -32.05 -2.01 -13.46
CA TYR A 171 -33.11 -2.87 -13.99
C TYR A 171 -32.61 -3.65 -15.20
N ASN A 172 -32.50 -4.97 -15.04
CA ASN A 172 -32.09 -5.85 -16.12
C ASN A 172 -33.30 -6.16 -17.04
N LYS A 173 -33.35 -5.48 -18.19
CA LYS A 173 -34.43 -5.65 -19.18
C LYS A 173 -34.56 -7.07 -19.75
N ARG A 174 -33.51 -7.88 -19.68
CA ARG A 174 -33.50 -9.25 -20.21
C ARG A 174 -34.09 -10.24 -19.22
N THR A 175 -33.76 -10.10 -17.94
CA THR A 175 -34.27 -11.00 -16.88
C THR A 175 -35.56 -10.49 -16.25
N GLY A 176 -35.90 -9.21 -16.46
CA GLY A 176 -37.05 -8.54 -15.87
C GLY A 176 -36.88 -8.25 -14.38
N GLN A 177 -35.66 -8.36 -13.84
CA GLN A 177 -35.35 -8.25 -12.43
C GLN A 177 -34.49 -7.02 -12.14
N LEU A 178 -34.62 -6.48 -10.93
CA LEU A 178 -33.71 -5.48 -10.40
C LEU A 178 -32.45 -6.19 -9.90
N GLU A 179 -31.29 -5.81 -10.42
CA GLU A 179 -29.99 -6.33 -10.02
C GLU A 179 -29.27 -5.28 -9.17
N ILE A 180 -28.67 -5.74 -8.06
CA ILE A 180 -27.90 -4.88 -7.16
C ILE A 180 -26.42 -5.07 -7.46
N ASN A 181 -25.80 -3.99 -7.94
CA ASN A 181 -24.38 -3.92 -8.23
C ASN A 181 -23.60 -3.48 -6.99
N LYS A 182 -22.48 -4.16 -6.75
CA LYS A 182 -21.58 -3.93 -5.61
C LYS A 182 -20.15 -3.74 -6.08
N GLN A 183 -19.35 -3.07 -5.26
CA GLN A 183 -17.93 -2.84 -5.53
C GLN A 183 -17.07 -3.38 -4.37
N MET A 184 -15.94 -3.99 -4.71
CA MET A 184 -14.95 -4.46 -3.74
C MET A 184 -13.55 -3.97 -4.12
N PRO A 185 -12.98 -3.00 -3.38
CA PRO A 185 -11.60 -2.59 -3.58
C PRO A 185 -10.60 -3.69 -3.19
N VAL A 186 -9.43 -3.69 -3.82
CA VAL A 186 -8.36 -4.67 -3.58
C VAL A 186 -7.08 -3.97 -3.16
N THR A 187 -6.31 -4.63 -2.30
CA THR A 187 -4.99 -4.17 -1.87
C THR A 187 -3.97 -5.25 -2.16
N THR A 188 -2.85 -4.87 -2.77
CA THR A 188 -1.65 -5.69 -2.90
C THR A 188 -0.53 -4.98 -2.17
N SER A 189 0.12 -5.65 -1.22
CA SER A 189 1.10 -5.05 -0.31
C SER A 189 2.38 -5.87 -0.29
N THR A 190 3.51 -5.18 -0.43
CA THR A 190 4.86 -5.66 -0.13
C THR A 190 5.50 -4.79 0.94
N LEU A 191 4.69 -4.05 1.71
CA LEU A 191 5.16 -3.31 2.88
C LEU A 191 5.73 -4.29 3.90
N ILE A 192 6.93 -4.01 4.38
CA ILE A 192 7.56 -4.76 5.47
C ILE A 192 7.45 -4.04 6.82
N ARG A 193 6.83 -2.85 6.82
CA ARG A 193 6.63 -2.00 8.00
C ARG A 193 5.26 -1.35 7.93
N LYS A 194 4.66 -1.09 9.10
CA LYS A 194 3.43 -0.31 9.19
C LYS A 194 3.67 1.12 8.71
N LEU A 195 2.80 1.60 7.84
CA LEU A 195 2.83 2.98 7.36
C LEU A 195 1.78 3.83 8.08
N TYR A 196 2.23 4.84 8.81
CA TYR A 196 1.37 5.86 9.44
C TYR A 196 1.57 7.22 8.76
N LEU A 197 0.49 7.94 8.50
CA LEU A 197 0.51 9.25 7.82
C LEU A 197 0.69 10.42 8.82
N LYS A 198 1.65 10.31 9.74
CA LYS A 198 1.86 11.31 10.80
C LYS A 198 2.54 12.57 10.26
N SER A 199 2.18 13.74 10.80
CA SER A 199 2.89 14.98 10.49
C SER A 199 4.28 14.96 11.13
N SER A 200 5.28 15.50 10.43
CA SER A 200 6.63 15.71 11.01
C SER A 200 6.61 16.66 12.21
N ARG A 201 5.53 17.43 12.42
CA ARG A 201 5.33 18.30 13.59
C ARG A 201 4.79 17.54 14.81
N ASP A 202 4.24 16.35 14.60
CA ASP A 202 3.71 15.48 15.65
C ASP A 202 4.81 14.57 16.21
N LYS A 203 5.99 15.14 16.51
CA LYS A 203 7.01 14.39 17.26
C LYS A 203 6.36 13.96 18.58
N PRO A 204 6.38 12.66 18.93
CA PRO A 204 5.97 12.26 20.26
C PRO A 204 6.86 13.01 21.26
N SER A 205 6.25 13.63 22.27
CA SER A 205 6.91 14.31 23.39
C SER A 205 7.69 13.34 24.30
N VAL A 206 7.80 12.06 23.91
CA VAL A 206 8.52 11.02 24.64
C VAL A 206 9.93 10.93 24.05
N PRO A 207 10.98 11.21 24.85
CA PRO A 207 12.35 10.99 24.43
C PRO A 207 12.54 9.51 24.06
N LEU A 208 13.27 9.24 22.98
CA LEU A 208 13.81 7.92 22.71
C LEU A 208 14.53 7.42 23.98
N PRO A 209 14.31 6.17 24.42
CA PRO A 209 15.05 5.62 25.55
C PRO A 209 16.54 5.78 25.28
N GLN A 210 17.23 6.53 26.13
CA GLN A 210 18.68 6.61 26.02
C GLN A 210 19.25 5.22 26.31
N PRO A 211 20.26 4.75 25.55
CA PRO A 211 20.93 3.50 25.86
C PRO A 211 21.44 3.59 27.30
N ARG A 212 21.04 2.60 28.13
CA ARG A 212 21.61 2.44 29.47
C ARG A 212 23.10 2.18 29.29
N VAL A 213 23.92 3.16 29.66
CA VAL A 213 25.34 2.94 29.89
C VAL A 213 25.43 2.09 31.14
N GLU A 214 25.44 0.76 30.99
CA GLU A 214 25.84 -0.12 32.07
C GLU A 214 27.35 0.08 32.29
N SER A 215 27.72 0.65 33.43
CA SER A 215 29.11 0.70 33.85
C SER A 215 29.56 -0.73 34.19
N THR A 216 30.12 -1.41 33.20
CA THR A 216 30.76 -2.71 33.40
C THR A 216 32.07 -2.51 34.16
N ASN A 217 32.02 -2.62 35.49
CA ASN A 217 33.20 -2.89 36.29
C ASN A 217 33.61 -4.36 36.06
N PHE A 218 34.56 -4.58 35.15
CA PHE A 218 35.24 -5.86 35.04
C PHE A 218 36.33 -5.95 36.12
N PRO A 219 36.36 -7.00 36.97
CA PRO A 219 37.52 -7.28 37.79
C PRO A 219 38.65 -7.83 36.90
N ASP A 220 39.85 -7.32 37.15
CA ASP A 220 41.10 -7.63 36.47
C ASP A 220 41.50 -9.09 36.71
N ASN A 221 41.26 -9.96 35.73
CA ASN A 221 41.75 -11.34 35.71
C ASN A 221 42.82 -11.47 34.64
N SER A 222 44.06 -11.13 35.00
CA SER A 222 45.23 -11.56 34.26
C SER A 222 45.43 -13.07 34.48
N VAL A 223 45.16 -13.87 33.43
CA VAL A 223 45.55 -15.28 33.38
C VAL A 223 46.46 -15.49 32.18
N LEU A 224 47.62 -16.04 32.49
CA LEU A 224 48.79 -16.22 31.65
C LEU A 224 48.53 -17.07 30.41
N ASP A 225 49.07 -16.58 29.29
CA ASP A 225 49.24 -17.29 28.02
C ASP A 225 50.13 -18.52 28.21
N ASN A 226 49.64 -19.70 27.79
CA ASN A 226 50.43 -20.83 27.33
C ASN A 226 49.50 -22.00 26.94
N SER A 227 49.22 -22.18 25.65
CA SER A 227 49.38 -23.48 24.95
C SER A 227 48.80 -23.46 23.53
N VAL A 228 49.60 -23.99 22.60
CA VAL A 228 49.41 -24.12 21.15
C VAL A 228 48.23 -25.05 20.80
N PRO A 229 47.43 -24.77 19.75
CA PRO A 229 46.34 -25.65 19.35
C PRO A 229 46.85 -26.85 18.54
N SER A 230 46.41 -28.05 18.90
CA SER A 230 46.51 -29.25 18.07
C SER A 230 45.11 -29.66 17.61
N THR A 231 44.91 -29.72 16.30
CA THR A 231 43.73 -30.29 15.65
C THR A 231 43.93 -31.79 15.43
N PRO A 232 42.89 -32.62 15.60
CA PRO A 232 42.82 -33.90 14.94
C PRO A 232 41.66 -33.95 13.93
N PHE A 233 42.04 -34.41 12.73
CA PHE A 233 41.29 -35.03 11.61
C PHE A 233 39.77 -34.86 11.50
#